data_AF-A0A444UT48-F1
#
_entry.id   AF-A0A444UT48-F1
#
_cell.length_a   1.000
_cell.length_b   1.000
_cell.length_c   1.000
_cell.angle_alpha   90.00
_cell.angle_beta   90.00
_cell.angle_gamma   90.00
#
_symmetry.space_group_name_H-M   'P 1'
#
loop_
_entity.id
_entity.type
_entity.pdbx_description
1 polymer ?
#
loop_
_entity_poly.entity_id
_entity_poly.type
_entity_poly.pdbx_seq_one_letter_code
_entity_poly.pdbx_strand_id
1 'polypeptide(L)'
;MSVGFETGDDRLFLVSPLVISHEIDSRSPFWDVSQAQLEKDDFEIVVILEGMVEATGMTCQARSSYLVEEVMWGHRFSPMMSLAEGFFDVDYGAFHHAFEVATPTCSARELSLAAARHEAHLYWSISSQLDEQKACEGPAGQNLIGNSTVNNSVNGKKGVGLGVGGGANDKEEPTGGGGERNGNVATDQSEA
;
A
#
# COMPACT_ATOMS: atom_id res chain seq x y z
N MET A 1 17.88 9.15 -8.37
CA MET A 1 16.75 9.00 -7.43
C MET A 1 16.10 10.36 -7.28
N SER A 2 14.79 10.50 -7.51
CA SER A 2 14.08 11.78 -7.37
C SER A 2 13.28 11.79 -6.07
N VAL A 3 13.52 12.78 -5.21
CA VAL A 3 12.82 12.97 -3.92
C VAL A 3 11.97 14.25 -3.92
N GLY A 4 11.59 14.74 -5.11
CA GLY A 4 10.76 15.94 -5.24
C GLY A 4 11.47 17.18 -5.77
N PHE A 5 12.65 17.08 -6.37
CA PHE A 5 13.34 18.24 -6.96
C PHE A 5 12.50 18.97 -8.03
N GLU A 6 11.74 18.22 -8.84
CA GLU A 6 10.90 18.81 -9.90
C GLU A 6 9.65 19.52 -9.34
N THR A 7 9.09 19.04 -8.23
CA THR A 7 7.92 19.62 -7.54
C THR A 7 8.32 20.66 -6.49
N GLY A 8 9.58 20.62 -6.05
CA GLY A 8 10.14 21.42 -4.97
C GLY A 8 9.83 20.89 -3.57
N ASP A 9 9.37 19.64 -3.45
CA ASP A 9 9.10 18.94 -2.18
C ASP A 9 10.40 18.52 -1.45
N ASP A 10 11.54 18.60 -2.14
CA ASP A 10 12.88 18.42 -1.57
C ASP A 10 13.30 19.55 -0.62
N ARG A 11 12.57 20.67 -0.61
CA ARG A 11 12.76 21.80 0.29
C ARG A 11 11.93 21.60 1.55
N LEU A 12 12.59 21.08 2.58
CA LEU A 12 11.93 20.63 3.80
C LEU A 12 11.73 21.77 4.82
N PHE A 13 10.58 21.76 5.50
CA PHE A 13 10.37 22.53 6.72
C PHE A 13 10.52 21.61 7.94
N LEU A 14 11.75 21.51 8.44
CA LEU A 14 12.12 20.56 9.49
C LEU A 14 11.85 21.11 10.90
N VAL A 15 10.58 21.08 11.31
CA VAL A 15 10.17 21.36 12.71
C VAL A 15 9.88 20.08 13.49
N SER A 16 9.39 19.06 12.79
CA SER A 16 9.21 17.70 13.31
C SER A 16 9.90 16.73 12.34
N PRO A 17 10.16 15.47 12.77
CA PRO A 17 10.65 14.45 11.85
C PRO A 17 9.76 14.28 10.61
N LEU A 18 10.38 14.09 9.45
CA LEU A 18 9.71 13.90 8.18
C LEU A 18 10.13 12.58 7.55
N VAL A 19 9.20 11.94 6.85
CA VAL A 19 9.48 10.78 6.01
C VAL A 19 9.75 11.28 4.59
N ILE A 20 10.95 11.03 4.09
CA ILE A 20 11.32 11.37 2.71
C ILE A 20 10.96 10.19 1.82
N SER A 21 10.16 10.45 0.78
CA SER A 21 9.69 9.42 -0.16
C SER A 21 10.36 9.58 -1.52
N HIS A 22 10.87 8.46 -2.05
CA HIS A 22 11.20 8.32 -3.45
C HIS A 22 10.14 7.45 -4.13
N GLU A 23 9.46 8.00 -5.14
CA GLU A 23 8.57 7.21 -5.97
C GLU A 23 9.37 6.34 -6.95
N ILE A 24 9.09 5.03 -6.95
CA ILE A 24 9.72 4.09 -7.87
C ILE A 24 8.91 4.10 -9.18
N ASP A 25 9.24 5.06 -10.04
CA ASP A 25 8.69 5.18 -11.41
C ASP A 25 9.63 4.54 -12.46
N SER A 26 9.27 4.61 -13.74
CA SER A 26 10.07 4.07 -14.84
C SER A 26 11.43 4.76 -15.05
N ARG A 27 11.67 5.89 -14.39
CA ARG A 27 12.95 6.62 -14.38
C ARG A 27 13.80 6.26 -13.15
N SER A 28 13.22 5.56 -12.17
CA SER A 28 13.91 5.12 -10.97
C SER A 28 14.91 4.00 -11.29
N PRO A 29 16.12 4.01 -10.68
CA PRO A 29 17.04 2.88 -10.78
C PRO A 29 16.47 1.59 -10.17
N PHE A 30 15.45 1.69 -9.31
CA PHE A 30 14.82 0.56 -8.64
C PHE A 30 13.59 0.02 -9.38
N TRP A 31 13.31 0.48 -10.60
CA TRP A 31 12.09 0.13 -11.35
C TRP A 31 11.92 -1.38 -11.59
N ASP A 32 13.03 -2.07 -11.89
CA ASP A 32 13.07 -3.51 -12.18
C ASP A 32 13.42 -4.36 -10.95
N VAL A 33 13.63 -3.76 -9.77
CA VAL A 33 14.07 -4.46 -8.56
C VAL A 33 12.86 -5.07 -7.83
N SER A 34 12.91 -6.38 -7.61
CA SER A 34 11.94 -7.15 -6.80
C SER A 34 12.51 -7.43 -5.41
N GLN A 35 11.69 -7.93 -4.48
CA GLN A 35 12.16 -8.27 -3.12
C GLN A 35 13.34 -9.25 -3.14
N ALA A 36 13.25 -10.31 -3.95
CA ALA A 36 14.31 -11.32 -4.04
C ALA A 36 15.55 -10.83 -4.81
N GLN A 37 15.41 -9.77 -5.60
CA GLN A 37 16.53 -9.13 -6.28
C GLN A 37 17.24 -8.16 -5.34
N LEU A 38 16.48 -7.42 -4.53
CA LEU A 38 17.01 -6.50 -3.52
C LEU A 38 18.04 -7.22 -2.63
N GLU A 39 17.73 -8.40 -2.11
CA GLU A 39 18.64 -9.20 -1.26
C GLU A 39 19.96 -9.62 -1.93
N LYS A 40 20.03 -9.57 -3.27
CA LYS A 40 21.21 -9.98 -4.05
C LYS A 40 21.97 -8.80 -4.65
N ASP A 41 21.35 -7.63 -4.65
CA ASP A 41 21.96 -6.43 -5.19
C ASP A 41 23.05 -5.91 -4.25
N ASP A 42 23.97 -5.13 -4.80
CA ASP A 42 25.05 -4.47 -4.06
C ASP A 42 25.00 -2.98 -4.40
N PHE A 43 24.38 -2.19 -3.51
CA PHE A 43 24.28 -0.75 -3.63
C PHE A 43 24.26 -0.06 -2.26
N GLU A 44 24.52 1.24 -2.30
CA GLU A 44 24.45 2.11 -1.14
C GLU A 44 23.60 3.35 -1.50
N ILE A 45 22.61 3.65 -0.68
CA ILE A 45 21.80 4.87 -0.79
C ILE A 45 22.41 5.93 0.10
N VAL A 46 23.08 6.91 -0.49
CA VAL A 46 23.60 8.06 0.25
C VAL A 46 22.52 9.14 0.35
N VAL A 47 22.20 9.54 1.57
CA VAL A 47 21.26 10.62 1.89
C VAL A 47 22.03 11.84 2.35
N ILE A 48 21.70 12.98 1.77
CA ILE A 48 22.33 14.27 2.06
C ILE A 48 21.22 15.26 2.42
N LEU A 49 21.35 15.88 3.58
CA LEU A 49 20.51 16.99 4.01
C LEU A 49 21.39 18.24 4.11
N GLU A 50 21.06 19.26 3.33
CA GLU A 50 21.72 20.55 3.36
C GLU A 50 20.79 21.60 3.98
N GLY A 51 21.34 22.48 4.81
CA GLY A 51 20.59 23.54 5.45
C GLY A 51 21.47 24.72 5.84
N MET A 52 20.85 25.79 6.30
CA MET A 52 21.54 26.94 6.88
C MET A 52 21.18 27.05 8.36
N VAL A 53 22.18 27.29 9.20
CA VAL A 53 21.96 27.56 10.62
C VAL A 53 21.64 29.06 10.78
N GLU A 54 20.41 29.38 11.17
CA GLU A 54 19.89 30.76 11.24
C GLU A 54 20.80 31.70 12.06
N ALA A 55 21.31 31.23 13.20
CA ALA A 55 22.12 32.04 14.10
C ALA A 55 23.50 32.42 13.53
N THR A 56 24.05 31.65 12.59
CA THR A 56 25.43 31.82 12.10
C THR A 56 25.52 32.12 10.61
N GLY A 57 24.44 31.89 9.86
CA GLY A 57 24.43 32.00 8.39
C GLY A 57 25.32 30.96 7.68
N MET A 58 25.88 30.00 8.42
CA MET A 58 26.72 28.95 7.86
C MET A 58 25.84 27.85 7.27
N THR A 59 26.26 27.32 6.12
CA THR A 59 25.66 26.13 5.54
C THR A 59 26.17 24.89 6.26
N CYS A 60 25.26 24.00 6.64
CA CYS A 60 25.56 22.69 7.20
C CYS A 60 25.08 21.60 6.24
N GLN A 61 25.82 20.49 6.24
CA GLN A 61 25.47 19.30 5.47
C GLN A 61 25.54 18.10 6.42
N ALA A 62 24.41 17.43 6.60
CA ALA A 62 24.34 16.13 7.25
C ALA A 62 24.31 15.05 6.18
N ARG A 63 25.05 13.96 6.41
CA ARG A 63 25.12 12.82 5.49
C ARG A 63 24.90 11.54 6.27
N SER A 64 24.16 10.63 5.67
CA SER A 64 24.00 9.24 6.11
C SER A 64 23.99 8.36 4.88
N SER A 65 24.20 7.06 5.05
CA SER A 65 23.98 6.09 3.99
C SER A 65 23.22 4.88 4.49
N TYR A 66 22.61 4.16 3.54
CA TYR A 66 21.90 2.91 3.76
C TYR A 66 22.43 1.84 2.82
N LEU A 67 22.96 0.76 3.36
CA LEU A 67 23.32 -0.44 2.61
C LEU A 67 22.05 -1.23 2.25
N VAL A 68 22.20 -2.16 1.31
CA VAL A 68 21.11 -3.06 0.88
C VAL A 68 20.46 -3.79 2.06
N GLU A 69 21.26 -4.26 3.01
CA GLU A 69 20.80 -4.98 4.21
C GLU A 69 19.97 -4.10 5.17
N GLU A 70 20.09 -2.78 5.09
CA GLU A 70 19.37 -1.82 5.92
C GLU A 70 18.03 -1.39 5.28
N VAL A 71 17.79 -1.75 4.01
CA VAL A 71 16.55 -1.45 3.29
C VAL A 71 15.52 -2.54 3.57
N MET A 72 14.59 -2.26 4.48
CA MET A 72 13.54 -3.19 4.86
C MET A 72 12.36 -3.19 3.86
N TRP A 73 12.26 -4.22 3.01
CA TRP A 73 11.11 -4.40 2.12
C TRP A 73 9.83 -4.68 2.92
N GLY A 74 8.71 -4.10 2.50
CA GLY A 74 7.41 -4.34 3.14
C GLY A 74 7.32 -3.82 4.57
N HIS A 75 8.07 -2.75 4.90
CA HIS A 75 8.01 -2.11 6.21
C HIS A 75 7.48 -0.68 6.12
N ARG A 76 6.89 -0.22 7.22
CA ARG A 76 6.42 1.16 7.39
C ARG A 76 6.84 1.71 8.75
N PHE A 77 7.27 2.97 8.78
CA PHE A 77 7.55 3.68 10.03
C PHE A 77 6.29 3.82 10.89
N SER A 78 6.47 3.66 12.20
CA SER A 78 5.40 3.87 13.17
C SER A 78 5.02 5.33 13.25
N PRO A 79 3.73 5.65 13.41
CA PRO A 79 3.31 7.04 13.62
C PRO A 79 3.89 7.57 14.93
N MET A 80 4.48 8.76 14.87
CA MET A 80 5.27 9.33 15.97
C MET A 80 4.62 10.57 16.60
N MET A 81 3.60 11.12 15.94
CA MET A 81 2.93 12.34 16.36
C MET A 81 1.55 12.00 16.91
N SER A 82 1.25 12.52 18.09
CA SER A 82 -0.06 12.47 18.70
C SER A 82 -0.56 13.88 19.00
N LEU A 83 -1.88 14.10 18.90
CA LEU A 83 -2.49 15.37 19.25
C LEU A 83 -3.05 15.25 20.68
N ALA A 84 -2.46 15.99 21.62
CA ALA A 84 -2.88 16.03 23.00
C ALA A 84 -3.10 17.49 23.43
N GLU A 85 -4.28 17.78 23.98
CA GLU A 85 -4.62 19.10 24.58
C GLU A 85 -4.34 20.32 23.66
N GLY A 86 -4.44 20.14 22.34
CA GLY A 86 -4.22 21.21 21.36
C GLY A 86 -2.76 21.41 20.92
N PHE A 87 -1.84 20.58 21.41
CA PHE A 87 -0.44 20.55 21.00
C PHE A 87 -0.09 19.20 20.34
N PHE A 88 0.90 19.22 19.46
CA PHE A 88 1.48 18.00 18.90
C PHE A 88 2.60 17.52 19.81
N ASP A 89 2.44 16.31 20.33
CA ASP A 89 3.50 15.59 21.06
C ASP A 89 4.19 14.60 20.11
N VAL A 90 5.51 14.51 20.22
CA VAL A 90 6.37 13.71 19.34
C VAL A 90 7.12 12.69 20.17
N ASP A 91 6.79 11.41 20.00
CA ASP A 91 7.51 10.31 20.63
C ASP A 91 8.76 9.93 19.82
N TYR A 92 9.92 10.43 20.26
CA TYR A 92 11.21 10.12 19.65
C TYR A 92 11.68 8.69 19.94
N GLY A 93 11.10 7.97 20.91
CA GLY A 93 11.38 6.56 21.13
C GLY A 93 10.94 5.69 19.95
N ALA A 94 9.89 6.11 19.24
CA ALA A 94 9.37 5.44 18.06
C ALA A 94 10.08 5.83 16.75
N PHE A 95 11.08 6.73 16.78
CA PHE A 95 11.69 7.30 15.57
C PHE A 95 12.27 6.24 14.62
N HIS A 96 12.94 5.22 15.17
CA HIS A 96 13.50 4.13 14.39
C HIS A 96 12.55 2.92 14.26
N HIS A 97 11.36 2.97 14.86
CA HIS A 97 10.47 1.83 14.93
C HIS A 97 9.67 1.67 13.62
N ALA A 98 9.82 0.52 12.99
CA ALA A 98 9.08 0.13 11.79
C ALA A 98 8.33 -1.19 12.01
N PHE A 99 7.22 -1.38 11.31
CA PHE A 99 6.42 -2.59 11.35
C PHE A 99 6.16 -3.15 9.95
N GLU A 100 5.98 -4.46 9.86
CA GLU A 100 5.70 -5.16 8.61
C GLU A 100 4.31 -4.84 8.07
N VAL A 101 4.21 -4.65 6.76
CA VAL A 101 2.99 -4.42 6.00
C VAL A 101 2.93 -5.36 4.80
N ALA A 102 1.72 -5.79 4.45
CA ALA A 102 1.52 -6.62 3.27
C ALA A 102 1.85 -5.82 2.00
N THR A 103 2.99 -6.14 1.40
CA THR A 103 3.50 -5.48 0.19
C THR A 103 3.77 -6.52 -0.90
N PRO A 104 3.42 -6.28 -2.17
CA PRO A 104 3.76 -7.17 -3.27
C PRO A 104 5.27 -7.46 -3.31
N THR A 105 5.64 -8.67 -3.69
CA THR A 105 7.07 -9.08 -3.77
C THR A 105 7.69 -8.83 -5.14
N CYS A 106 6.86 -8.50 -6.12
CA CYS A 106 7.24 -8.18 -7.51
C CYS A 106 7.84 -6.78 -7.63
N SER A 107 8.55 -6.53 -8.73
CA SER A 107 9.09 -5.19 -9.00
C SER A 107 8.00 -4.18 -9.37
N ALA A 108 8.33 -2.88 -9.30
CA ALA A 108 7.41 -1.81 -9.68
C ALA A 108 6.95 -1.93 -11.15
N ARG A 109 7.86 -2.37 -12.03
CA ARG A 109 7.54 -2.69 -13.43
C ARG A 109 6.51 -3.80 -13.58
N GLU A 110 6.72 -4.91 -12.87
CA GLU A 110 5.81 -6.06 -12.93
C GLU A 110 4.43 -5.69 -12.39
N LEU A 111 4.39 -4.91 -11.30
CA LEU A 111 3.16 -4.40 -10.71
C LEU A 111 2.40 -3.48 -11.68
N SER A 112 3.11 -2.55 -12.34
CA SER A 112 2.55 -1.67 -13.35
C SER A 112 2.00 -2.44 -14.56
N LEU A 113 2.72 -3.44 -15.05
CA LEU A 113 2.26 -4.31 -16.15
C LEU A 113 1.00 -5.10 -15.77
N ALA A 114 0.96 -5.63 -14.54
CA ALA A 114 -0.19 -6.36 -14.03
C ALA A 114 -1.43 -5.46 -13.91
N ALA A 115 -1.25 -4.23 -13.41
CA ALA A 115 -2.31 -3.23 -13.35
C ALA A 115 -2.85 -2.89 -14.75
N ALA A 116 -1.96 -2.61 -15.73
CA ALA A 116 -2.35 -2.32 -17.10
C ALA A 116 -3.11 -3.49 -17.77
N ARG A 117 -2.69 -4.74 -17.51
CA ARG A 117 -3.41 -5.94 -17.99
C ARG A 117 -4.80 -6.04 -17.38
N HIS A 118 -4.93 -5.75 -16.08
CA HIS A 118 -6.22 -5.78 -15.41
C HIS A 118 -7.17 -4.69 -15.94
N GLU A 119 -6.66 -3.47 -16.16
CA GLU A 119 -7.42 -2.37 -16.76
C GLU A 119 -7.88 -2.68 -18.17
N ALA A 120 -6.97 -3.18 -19.03
CA ALA A 120 -7.33 -3.64 -20.36
C ALA A 120 -8.38 -4.76 -20.30
N HIS A 121 -8.29 -5.64 -19.30
CA HIS A 121 -9.25 -6.71 -19.11
C HIS A 121 -10.67 -6.19 -18.84
N LEU A 122 -10.78 -5.21 -17.95
CA LEU A 122 -12.04 -4.56 -17.63
C LEU A 122 -12.61 -3.83 -18.87
N TYR A 123 -11.76 -3.15 -19.63
CA TYR A 123 -12.19 -2.42 -20.81
C TYR A 123 -12.80 -3.32 -21.89
N TRP A 124 -12.16 -4.46 -22.22
CA TRP A 124 -12.73 -5.38 -23.21
C TRP A 124 -13.99 -6.08 -22.69
N SER A 125 -14.03 -6.41 -21.39
CA SER A 125 -15.18 -7.09 -20.79
C SER A 125 -16.42 -6.20 -20.80
N ILE A 126 -16.27 -4.91 -20.50
CA ILE A 126 -17.38 -3.94 -20.52
C ILE A 126 -17.84 -3.66 -21.95
N SER A 127 -16.91 -3.48 -22.89
CA SER A 127 -17.24 -3.20 -24.30
C SER A 127 -18.03 -4.35 -24.95
N SER A 128 -17.68 -5.60 -24.63
CA SER A 128 -18.40 -6.80 -25.11
C SER A 128 -19.85 -6.83 -24.64
N GLN A 129 -20.14 -6.46 -23.38
CA GLN A 129 -21.51 -6.46 -22.86
C GLN A 129 -22.40 -5.37 -23.49
N LEU A 130 -21.80 -4.22 -23.84
CA LEU A 130 -22.52 -3.12 -24.48
C LEU A 130 -22.89 -3.45 -25.93
N ASP A 131 -22.00 -4.13 -26.66
CA ASP A 131 -22.30 -4.61 -28.02
C ASP A 131 -23.36 -5.71 -28.02
N GLU A 132 -23.36 -6.61 -27.03
CA GLU A 132 -24.40 -7.63 -26.87
C GLU A 132 -25.79 -7.01 -26.58
N GLN A 133 -25.87 -5.92 -25.82
CA GLN A 133 -27.13 -5.23 -25.56
C GLN A 133 -27.65 -4.44 -26.77
N LYS A 134 -26.74 -3.90 -27.60
CA LYS A 134 -27.11 -3.12 -28.79
C LYS A 134 -27.57 -3.99 -29.97
N ALA A 135 -27.24 -5.28 -29.96
CA ALA A 135 -27.66 -6.24 -30.99
C ALA A 135 -29.13 -6.72 -30.85
N CYS A 136 -29.84 -6.35 -29.79
CA CYS A 136 -31.23 -6.77 -29.55
C CYS A 136 -32.30 -5.80 -30.10
N GLU A 137 -31.93 -4.64 -30.63
CA GLU A 137 -32.88 -3.66 -31.20
C GLU A 137 -32.70 -3.55 -32.73
N GLY A 138 -33.27 -4.53 -33.45
CA GLY A 138 -33.51 -4.43 -34.89
C GLY A 138 -34.79 -3.64 -35.20
N PRO A 139 -34.86 -2.90 -36.34
CA PRO A 139 -35.97 -2.01 -36.64
C PRO A 139 -37.15 -2.80 -37.22
N ALA A 140 -38.30 -2.79 -36.55
CA ALA A 140 -39.55 -3.26 -37.13
C ALA A 140 -40.67 -2.25 -36.87
N GLY A 141 -40.73 -1.23 -37.72
CA GLY A 141 -41.93 -0.43 -37.91
C GLY A 141 -42.64 -0.84 -39.20
N GLN A 142 -43.80 -1.49 -39.10
CA GLN A 142 -45.07 -0.98 -39.64
C GLN A 142 -46.26 -1.94 -39.40
N ASN A 143 -47.37 -1.30 -39.04
CA ASN A 143 -48.74 -1.75 -38.71
C ASN A 143 -49.32 -2.92 -39.51
N LEU A 144 -50.20 -3.71 -38.87
CA LEU A 144 -51.58 -3.94 -39.32
C LEU A 144 -52.46 -4.52 -38.20
N ILE A 145 -53.63 -3.89 -38.05
CA ILE A 145 -54.72 -4.17 -37.11
C ILE A 145 -55.47 -5.44 -37.56
N GLY A 146 -55.82 -6.35 -36.63
CA GLY A 146 -56.71 -7.47 -36.98
C GLY A 146 -56.93 -8.55 -35.91
N ASN A 147 -57.81 -8.27 -34.95
CA ASN A 147 -58.78 -9.16 -34.27
C ASN A 147 -58.56 -10.68 -34.10
N SER A 148 -58.59 -11.07 -32.81
CA SER A 148 -59.31 -12.21 -32.19
C SER A 148 -59.01 -13.66 -32.63
N THR A 149 -58.56 -14.50 -31.67
CA THR A 149 -59.36 -15.59 -31.05
C THR A 149 -58.46 -16.60 -30.32
N VAL A 150 -58.56 -16.59 -28.97
CA VAL A 150 -58.75 -17.74 -28.05
C VAL A 150 -57.83 -18.98 -28.18
N ASN A 151 -57.03 -19.30 -27.15
CA ASN A 151 -57.26 -20.44 -26.23
C ASN A 151 -56.12 -20.76 -25.25
N ASN A 152 -56.53 -20.87 -23.98
CA ASN A 152 -56.05 -21.67 -22.84
C ASN A 152 -54.88 -22.66 -23.02
N SER A 153 -54.00 -22.72 -22.01
CA SER A 153 -53.95 -23.77 -20.95
C SER A 153 -52.51 -23.83 -20.36
N VAL A 154 -52.27 -23.42 -19.11
CA VAL A 154 -52.21 -24.25 -17.87
C VAL A 154 -50.81 -24.75 -17.48
N ASN A 155 -50.48 -24.49 -16.20
CA ASN A 155 -49.49 -25.10 -15.30
C ASN A 155 -47.98 -24.91 -15.59
N GLY A 156 -47.11 -24.68 -14.61
CA GLY A 156 -47.26 -24.56 -13.16
C GLY A 156 -45.88 -24.60 -12.46
N LYS A 157 -45.83 -24.07 -11.22
CA LYS A 157 -45.10 -24.58 -10.03
C LYS A 157 -43.65 -25.05 -10.24
N LYS A 158 -42.58 -24.48 -9.66
CA LYS A 158 -42.15 -24.28 -8.25
C LYS A 158 -40.74 -23.65 -8.37
N GLY A 159 -40.18 -22.77 -7.55
CA GLY A 159 -40.27 -22.61 -6.09
C GLY A 159 -39.23 -23.47 -5.38
N VAL A 160 -37.99 -22.98 -5.19
CA VAL A 160 -37.10 -23.31 -4.05
C VAL A 160 -36.12 -22.15 -3.83
N GLY A 161 -36.18 -21.53 -2.65
CA GLY A 161 -35.11 -20.71 -2.10
C GLY A 161 -34.31 -21.52 -1.06
N LEU A 162 -33.10 -21.07 -0.74
CA LEU A 162 -32.40 -21.45 0.47
C LEU A 162 -31.65 -20.24 1.02
N GLY A 163 -31.91 -19.93 2.29
CA GLY A 163 -31.17 -18.98 3.09
C GLY A 163 -30.57 -19.65 4.33
N VAL A 164 -29.36 -19.19 4.67
CA VAL A 164 -28.81 -18.80 5.98
C VAL A 164 -28.80 -19.80 7.16
N GLY A 165 -27.65 -19.85 7.87
CA GLY A 165 -27.59 -20.08 9.32
C GLY A 165 -26.19 -20.40 9.87
N GLY A 166 -25.68 -19.59 10.80
CA GLY A 166 -24.42 -19.81 11.56
C GLY A 166 -24.62 -20.35 12.99
N GLY A 167 -23.56 -20.42 13.81
CA GLY A 167 -23.59 -20.71 15.26
C GLY A 167 -22.23 -21.08 15.88
N ALA A 168 -22.01 -20.77 17.17
CA ALA A 168 -20.71 -20.55 17.85
C ALA A 168 -20.36 -21.48 19.04
N ASN A 169 -19.08 -21.43 19.46
CA ASN A 169 -18.39 -21.59 20.79
C ASN A 169 -18.50 -22.85 21.70
N ASP A 170 -17.35 -23.40 22.19
CA ASP A 170 -16.74 -23.19 23.55
C ASP A 170 -15.65 -24.22 24.01
N LYS A 171 -14.63 -23.72 24.76
CA LYS A 171 -13.69 -24.28 25.79
C LYS A 171 -12.70 -25.43 25.46
N GLU A 172 -11.46 -25.55 26.02
CA GLU A 172 -10.97 -25.39 27.41
C GLU A 172 -9.40 -25.30 27.50
N GLU A 173 -8.84 -24.80 28.63
CA GLU A 173 -7.41 -24.69 29.05
C GLU A 173 -7.01 -25.89 29.98
N PRO A 174 -5.75 -26.15 30.47
CA PRO A 174 -5.07 -25.31 31.51
C PRO A 174 -3.50 -25.30 31.62
N THR A 175 -2.96 -24.18 32.15
CA THR A 175 -1.91 -23.98 33.19
C THR A 175 -0.42 -24.36 33.03
N GLY A 176 0.48 -23.37 33.32
CA GLY A 176 1.46 -23.48 34.43
C GLY A 176 2.93 -23.00 34.24
N GLY A 177 3.29 -21.82 34.78
CA GLY A 177 4.44 -21.66 35.72
C GLY A 177 5.77 -20.99 35.31
N GLY A 178 5.92 -19.70 35.64
CA GLY A 178 6.99 -19.16 36.53
C GLY A 178 8.39 -18.78 36.01
N GLY A 179 8.84 -17.56 36.33
CA GLY A 179 10.26 -17.25 36.62
C GLY A 179 10.85 -15.94 36.05
N GLU A 180 10.99 -14.92 36.89
CA GLU A 180 11.73 -13.67 36.66
C GLU A 180 13.27 -13.85 36.71
N ARG A 181 14.05 -12.97 36.03
CA ARG A 181 15.12 -12.08 36.58
C ARG A 181 16.27 -11.72 35.63
N ASN A 182 16.58 -10.41 35.60
CA ASN A 182 17.89 -9.71 35.49
C ASN A 182 18.71 -9.91 34.18
N GLY A 183 19.15 -8.90 33.44
CA GLY A 183 19.72 -7.61 33.83
C GLY A 183 21.26 -7.69 33.74
N ASN A 184 21.86 -7.06 32.72
CA ASN A 184 23.13 -6.32 32.80
C ASN A 184 23.48 -5.65 31.46
N VAL A 185 23.45 -4.31 31.48
CA VAL A 185 24.12 -3.39 30.55
C VAL A 185 25.59 -3.32 30.96
N ALA A 186 26.50 -3.47 30.00
CA ALA A 186 27.90 -3.07 30.16
C ALA A 186 28.13 -1.81 29.31
N THR A 187 28.26 -0.68 29.98
CA THR A 187 28.90 0.53 29.42
C THR A 187 30.40 0.32 29.40
N ASP A 188 31.03 0.44 28.24
CA ASP A 188 32.47 0.71 28.15
C ASP A 188 32.65 2.13 27.61
N GLN A 189 33.27 2.96 28.45
CA GLN A 189 33.75 4.29 28.10
C GLN A 189 35.23 4.12 27.74
N SER A 190 35.61 4.50 26.52
CA SER A 190 37.00 4.83 26.23
C SER A 190 37.07 6.10 25.37
N GLU A 191 37.26 7.22 26.06
CA GLU A 191 37.99 8.36 25.51
C GLU A 191 39.50 8.09 25.68
N ALA A 192 40.25 8.31 24.60
CA ALA A 192 41.62 8.81 24.61
C ALA A 192 41.90 9.49 23.26
#